data_AF-A8EY86-F1
#
_entry.id   AF-A8EY86-F1
#
_cell.length_a   1.000
_cell.length_b   1.000
_cell.length_c   1.000
_cell.angle_alpha   90.00
_cell.angle_beta   90.00
_cell.angle_gamma   90.00
#
_symmetry.space_group_name_H-M   'P 1'
#
loop_
_entity.id
_entity.type
_entity.pdbx_description
1 polymer ?
#
loop_
_entity_poly.entity_id
_entity_poly.type
_entity_poly.pdbx_seq_one_letter_code
_entity_poly.pdbx_strand_id
1 'polypeptide(L)' 'MAGAAKVTVCEVETIVEVGELYPNNIHTPNIFIQRLIVGTKYEKRIEQLTIREQ' A
#
# COMPACT_ATOMS: atom_id res chain seq x y z
N MET A 1 -8.30 -1.07 6.98
CA MET A 1 -7.40 -1.04 8.16
C MET A 1 -6.73 -2.40 8.31
N ALA A 2 -5.43 -2.45 8.64
CA ALA A 2 -4.64 -3.69 8.66
C ALA A 2 -4.51 -4.36 10.04
N GLY A 3 -4.62 -3.61 11.16
CA GLY A 3 -4.37 -4.13 12.50
C GLY A 3 -5.58 -4.66 13.28
N ALA A 4 -6.80 -4.51 12.74
CA ALA A 4 -8.05 -4.78 13.47
C ALA A 4 -8.92 -5.87 12.82
N ALA A 5 -8.38 -6.61 11.86
CA ALA A 5 -9.08 -7.67 11.16
C ALA A 5 -8.50 -9.04 11.52
N LYS A 6 -9.36 -10.07 11.49
CA LYS A 6 -8.91 -11.48 11.59
C LYS A 6 -8.08 -11.89 10.37
N VAL A 7 -8.41 -11.34 9.21
CA VAL A 7 -7.71 -11.55 7.94
C VAL A 7 -7.61 -10.21 7.22
N THR A 8 -6.40 -9.82 6.85
CA THR A 8 -6.03 -8.62 6.14
C THR A 8 -5.42 -9.01 4.79
N VAL A 9 -6.02 -8.46 3.73
CA VAL A 9 -5.51 -8.52 2.36
C VAL A 9 -4.99 -7.14 2.00
N CYS A 10 -3.74 -7.05 1.57
CA CYS A 10 -3.09 -5.81 1.16
C CYS A 10 -2.90 -5.81 -0.35
N GLU A 11 -3.52 -4.82 -1.01
CA GLU A 11 -3.31 -4.52 -2.42
C GLU A 11 -2.17 -3.49 -2.55
N VAL A 12 -1.19 -3.75 -3.41
CA VAL A 12 0.01 -2.93 -3.58
C VAL A 12 0.36 -2.73 -5.05
N GLU A 13 1.04 -1.62 -5.36
CA GLU A 13 1.53 -1.34 -6.71
C GLU A 13 2.74 -2.21 -7.08
N THR A 14 3.60 -2.53 -6.11
CA THR A 14 4.85 -3.27 -6.34
C THR A 14 5.11 -4.25 -5.20
N ILE A 15 5.56 -5.45 -5.54
CA ILE A 15 6.18 -6.40 -4.61
C ILE A 15 7.67 -6.44 -4.91
N VAL A 16 8.46 -6.46 -3.83
CA VAL A 16 9.92 -6.45 -3.82
C VAL A 16 10.42 -7.66 -3.04
N GLU A 17 11.69 -8.01 -3.26
CA GLU A 17 12.30 -9.13 -2.56
C GLU A 17 12.60 -8.81 -1.10
N VAL A 18 12.75 -9.87 -0.29
CA VAL A 18 13.04 -9.71 1.14
C VAL A 18 14.41 -9.04 1.33
N GLY A 19 14.41 -7.95 2.09
CA GLY A 19 15.62 -7.16 2.36
C GLY A 19 15.80 -5.94 1.44
N GLU A 20 15.01 -5.81 0.37
CA GLU A 20 15.06 -4.62 -0.50
C GLU A 20 14.46 -3.37 0.17
N LEU A 21 13.54 -3.56 1.12
CA LEU A 21 13.00 -2.48 1.94
C LEU A 21 13.83 -2.29 3.21
N TYR A 22 14.26 -1.04 3.46
CA TYR A 22 14.95 -0.69 4.69
C TYR A 22 14.02 -0.84 5.91
N PRO A 23 14.44 -1.51 6.99
CA PRO A 23 13.57 -1.80 8.14
C PRO A 23 12.89 -0.57 8.76
N ASN A 24 13.59 0.57 8.83
CA ASN A 24 13.01 1.79 9.43
C ASN A 24 12.01 2.52 8.50
N ASN A 25 11.86 2.08 7.25
CA ASN A 25 10.88 2.61 6.30
C ASN A 25 9.60 1.73 6.23
N ILE A 26 9.53 0.63 6.99
CA ILE A 26 8.35 -0.23 7.03
C ILE A 26 7.26 0.43 7.88
N HIS A 27 6.22 0.97 7.21
CA HIS A 27 5.09 1.62 7.89
C HIS A 27 4.15 0.64 8.60
N THR A 28 3.91 -0.52 8.00
CA THR A 28 3.05 -1.57 8.56
C THR A 28 3.80 -2.89 8.48
N PRO A 29 4.19 -3.46 9.64
CA PRO A 29 4.89 -4.74 9.66
C PRO A 29 4.07 -5.88 9.05
N ASN A 30 4.75 -6.87 8.45
CA ASN A 30 4.11 -7.98 7.76
C ASN A 30 3.18 -8.83 8.65
N ILE A 31 3.37 -8.82 9.97
CA ILE A 31 2.56 -9.57 10.94
C ILE A 31 1.07 -9.23 10.87
N PHE A 32 0.73 -8.03 10.40
CA PHE A 32 -0.65 -7.57 10.23
C PHE A 32 -1.26 -7.97 8.87
N ILE A 33 -0.49 -8.55 7.95
CA ILE A 33 -0.91 -8.82 6.56
C ILE A 33 -0.80 -10.32 6.29
N GLN A 34 -1.92 -10.95 5.91
CA GLN A 34 -1.94 -12.39 5.62
C GLN A 34 -1.89 -12.69 4.12
N ARG A 35 -2.32 -11.74 3.27
CA ARG A 35 -2.29 -11.88 1.81
C ARG A 35 -1.85 -10.58 1.15
N LEU A 36 -1.01 -10.69 0.14
CA LEU A 36 -0.58 -9.58 -0.72
C LEU A 36 -1.07 -9.81 -2.15
N ILE A 37 -1.53 -8.74 -2.80
CA ILE A 37 -2.00 -8.74 -4.19
C ILE A 37 -1.36 -7.55 -4.90
N VAL A 38 -0.78 -7.80 -6.08
CA VAL A 38 -0.29 -6.73 -6.97
C VAL A 38 -1.42 -6.26 -7.85
N GLY A 39 -1.81 -4.99 -7.75
CA GLY A 39 -2.76 -4.40 -8.68
C GLY A 39 -2.05 -4.01 -9.99
N THR A 40 -2.63 -4.38 -11.13
CA THR A 40 -2.02 -4.10 -12.44
C THR A 40 -2.35 -2.71 -12.98
N LYS A 41 -3.47 -2.11 -12.54
CA LYS A 41 -3.92 -0.80 -13.01
C LYS A 41 -4.75 -0.10 -11.94
N TYR A 42 -4.19 0.97 -11.38
CA TYR A 42 -4.90 1.85 -10.46
C TYR A 42 -5.40 3.09 -11.20
N GLU A 43 -6.69 3.38 -11.09
CA GLU A 43 -7.26 4.56 -11.74
C GLU A 43 -6.90 5.88 -11.03
N LYS A 44 -6.51 5.81 -9.74
CA LYS A 44 -6.11 6.96 -8.88
C LYS A 44 -6.88 8.25 -9.19
N ARG A 45 -8.21 8.16 -9.21
CA ARG A 45 -9.09 9.29 -9.55
C ARG A 45 -8.94 10.41 -8.52
N ILE A 46 -8.78 11.64 -8.99
CA ILE A 46 -8.80 12.84 -8.16
C ILE A 46 -10.23 13.38 -8.19
N GLU A 47 -10.91 13.35 -7.05
CA GLU A 47 -12.30 13.81 -6.96
C GLU A 47 -12.41 15.32 -7.27
N GLN A 48 -11.51 16.12 -6.71
CA GLN A 48 -11.46 17.57 -6.93
C GLN A 48 -10.01 18.00 -7.15
N LEU A 49 -9.68 18.36 -8.39
CA LEU A 49 -8.34 18.83 -8.76
C LEU A 49 -8.24 20.34 -8.56
N THR A 50 -7.67 20.76 -7.45
CA THR A 50 -7.41 22.18 -7.16
C THR A 50 -5.98 22.54 -7.52
N ILE A 51 -5.81 23.51 -8.41
CA ILE A 51 -4.51 24.06 -8.81
C ILE A 51 -4.39 25.50 -8.32
N ARG A 52 -3.18 25.94 -7.96
CA ARG A 52 -2.92 27.35 -7.63
C ARG A 52 -2.89 28.16 -8.93
N GLU A 53 -3.54 29.32 -8.95
CA GLU A 53 -3.39 30.28 -10.06
C GLU A 53 -1.95 30.78 -10.10
N GLN A 54 -1.38 30.81 -11.32
CA GLN A 54 -0.03 31.31 -11.58
C GLN A 54 0.03 32.84 -11.41
#